data_AF-A0A3D1WVC8-F1
#
_entry.id   AF-A0A3D1WVC8-F1
#
_cell.length_a   1.000
_cell.length_b   1.000
_cell.length_c   1.000
_cell.angle_alpha   90.00
_cell.angle_beta   90.00
_cell.angle_gamma   90.00
#
_symmetry.space_group_name_H-M   'P 1'
#
loop_
_entity.id
_entity.type
_entity.pdbx_description
1 polymer ?
#
loop_
_entity_poly.entity_id
_entity_poly.type
_entity_poly.pdbx_seq_one_letter_code
_entity_poly.pdbx_strand_id
1 'polypeptide(L)'
;DVAFASRSVTTNDLKGALAKLDRTARRRCAVTMVANSSPRYDLHVMNAIGASVTRSNGFVYAFNILIQMGALPQVTYFESPRRDTFDSLEAGVADFSRMLEHGNEDKIDRLRDYIAQHMIENPHAGEPGSKGVPQGRYMLDHIRKVRWAFIAWEPVSAPRP
;
A
#
# COMPACT_ATOMS: atom_id res chain seq x y z
N ASP A 1 19.19 -1.40 19.92
CA ASP A 1 17.74 -1.16 19.88
C ASP A 1 17.38 -0.42 18.61
N VAL A 2 16.23 -0.77 18.07
CA VAL A 2 15.75 -0.32 16.77
C VAL A 2 14.29 0.07 16.95
N ALA A 3 13.89 1.21 16.40
CA ALA A 3 12.49 1.60 16.31
C ALA A 3 11.99 1.36 14.88
N PHE A 4 10.85 0.66 14.76
CA PHE A 4 10.22 0.37 13.48
C PHE A 4 8.77 0.80 13.48
N ALA A 5 8.31 1.41 12.39
CA ALA A 5 6.91 1.72 12.20
C ALA A 5 6.42 1.35 10.79
N SER A 6 5.31 0.62 10.74
CA SER A 6 4.67 0.23 9.49
C SER A 6 3.24 0.74 9.47
N ARG A 7 2.91 1.58 8.48
CA ARG A 7 1.57 2.16 8.26
C ARG A 7 1.05 3.11 9.35
N SER A 8 1.76 3.30 10.47
CA SER A 8 1.37 4.21 11.57
C SER A 8 1.96 5.63 11.46
N VAL A 9 2.81 5.89 10.46
CA VAL A 9 3.51 7.18 10.26
C VAL A 9 2.75 8.10 9.29
N THR A 10 1.68 7.62 8.67
CA THR A 10 0.79 8.43 7.82
C THR A 10 -0.15 9.25 8.70
N THR A 11 0.39 10.30 9.32
CA THR A 11 -0.31 11.21 10.24
C THR A 11 -0.30 12.63 9.70
N ASN A 12 -1.17 13.50 10.24
CA ASN A 12 -1.19 14.92 9.90
C ASN A 12 0.12 15.63 10.28
N ASP A 13 0.78 15.18 11.34
CA ASP A 13 2.13 15.63 11.73
C ASP A 13 3.17 14.52 11.50
N LEU A 14 3.60 14.38 10.24
CA LEU A 14 4.61 13.41 9.85
C LEU A 14 5.97 13.70 10.53
N LYS A 15 6.33 14.97 10.70
CA LYS A 15 7.61 15.36 11.32
C LYS A 15 7.66 14.96 12.80
N GLY A 16 6.59 15.24 13.55
CA GLY A 16 6.49 14.82 14.95
C GLY A 16 6.57 13.30 15.12
N ALA A 17 5.92 12.54 14.23
CA ALA A 17 5.99 11.08 14.24
C ALA A 17 7.43 10.57 14.01
N LEU A 18 8.14 11.11 13.01
CA LEU A 18 9.53 10.74 12.71
C LEU A 18 10.49 11.14 13.85
N ALA A 19 10.33 12.34 14.42
CA ALA A 19 11.12 12.79 15.56
C ALA A 19 10.88 11.95 16.82
N LYS A 20 9.66 11.44 17.01
CA LYS A 20 9.36 10.49 18.10
C LYS A 20 10.07 9.15 17.91
N LEU A 21 10.06 8.60 16.69
CA LEU A 21 10.84 7.40 16.36
C LEU A 21 12.33 7.62 16.64
N ASP A 22 12.87 8.73 16.15
CA ASP A 22 14.28 9.10 16.30
C ASP A 22 14.72 9.08 17.76
N ARG A 23 14.00 9.77 18.64
CA ARG A 23 14.30 9.82 20.08
C ARG A 23 14.16 8.49 20.81
N THR A 24 13.44 7.53 20.25
CA THR A 24 13.16 6.24 20.91
C THR A 24 14.25 5.21 20.64
N ALA A 25 14.97 5.31 19.53
CA ALA A 25 16.01 4.36 19.16
C ALA A 25 17.42 4.93 19.42
N ARG A 26 18.36 4.05 19.77
CA ARG A 26 19.78 4.36 19.92
C ARG A 26 20.64 3.91 18.74
N ARG A 27 20.17 2.96 17.91
CA ARG A 27 20.98 2.41 16.80
C ARG A 27 20.37 2.59 15.41
N ARG A 28 19.06 2.41 15.26
CA ARG A 28 18.42 2.45 13.94
C ARG A 28 16.94 2.77 14.05
N CYS A 29 16.46 3.58 13.13
CA CYS A 29 15.03 3.78 12.88
C CYS A 29 14.68 3.26 11.50
N ALA A 30 13.47 2.77 11.33
CA ALA A 30 12.95 2.41 10.02
C ALA A 30 11.43 2.58 9.92
N VAL A 31 10.98 2.97 8.73
CA VAL A 31 9.56 3.08 8.40
C VAL A 31 9.25 2.44 7.06
N THR A 32 8.08 1.81 6.93
CA THR A 32 7.55 1.40 5.61
C THR A 32 6.39 2.29 5.21
N MET A 33 6.50 2.91 4.04
CA MET A 33 5.49 3.80 3.45
C MET A 33 5.14 3.36 2.03
N VAL A 34 3.97 3.74 1.56
CA VAL A 34 3.53 3.45 0.19
C VAL A 34 4.31 4.33 -0.79
N ALA A 35 4.80 3.75 -1.88
CA ALA A 35 5.64 4.42 -2.88
C ALA A 35 4.97 4.60 -4.26
N ASN A 36 3.64 4.46 -4.29
CA ASN A 36 2.80 4.56 -5.49
C ASN A 36 1.41 5.08 -5.05
N SER A 37 0.33 4.59 -5.65
CA SER A 37 -1.03 4.74 -5.16
C SER A 37 -1.24 4.01 -3.84
N SER A 38 -2.20 4.51 -3.08
CA SER A 38 -2.72 3.86 -1.89
C SER A 38 -3.01 2.37 -2.16
N PRO A 39 -2.70 1.45 -1.21
CA PRO A 39 -3.08 0.04 -1.28
C PRO A 39 -4.60 -0.20 -1.29
N ARG A 40 -5.41 0.87 -1.31
CA ARG A 40 -6.85 0.84 -1.57
C ARG A 40 -7.15 0.71 -3.06
N TYR A 41 -6.35 1.29 -3.95
CA TYR A 41 -6.59 1.26 -5.40
C TYR A 41 -5.85 0.10 -6.09
N ASP A 42 -6.51 -0.54 -7.05
CA ASP A 42 -5.83 -1.31 -8.09
C ASP A 42 -5.64 -0.41 -9.31
N LEU A 43 -4.40 -0.09 -9.65
CA LEU A 43 -4.15 0.83 -10.75
C LEU A 43 -4.47 0.23 -12.12
N HIS A 44 -4.47 -1.09 -12.31
CA HIS A 44 -4.85 -1.68 -13.60
C HIS A 44 -6.34 -1.42 -13.85
N VAL A 45 -7.17 -1.78 -12.87
CA VAL A 45 -8.62 -1.52 -12.89
C VAL A 45 -8.89 -0.03 -13.04
N MET A 46 -8.33 0.81 -12.16
CA MET A 46 -8.63 2.24 -12.16
C MET A 46 -8.22 2.92 -13.47
N ASN A 47 -7.07 2.57 -14.05
CA ASN A 47 -6.66 3.12 -15.34
C ASN A 47 -7.56 2.62 -16.47
N ALA A 48 -7.94 1.33 -16.48
CA ALA A 48 -8.76 0.73 -17.53
C ALA A 48 -10.17 1.34 -17.59
N ILE A 49 -10.78 1.63 -16.44
CA ILE A 49 -12.12 2.25 -16.39
C ILE A 49 -12.08 3.79 -16.53
N GLY A 50 -10.88 4.37 -16.64
CA GLY A 50 -10.65 5.82 -16.69
C GLY A 50 -11.03 6.52 -15.38
N ALA A 51 -10.80 5.88 -14.24
CA ALA A 51 -11.02 6.45 -12.93
C ALA A 51 -9.80 7.25 -12.45
N SER A 52 -10.07 8.35 -11.76
CA SER A 52 -9.04 9.20 -11.16
C SER A 52 -8.50 8.54 -9.88
N VAL A 53 -7.18 8.64 -9.67
CA VAL A 53 -6.52 8.10 -8.47
C VAL A 53 -5.61 9.14 -7.87
N THR A 54 -5.86 9.50 -6.60
CA THR A 54 -4.92 10.32 -5.84
C THR A 54 -3.66 9.50 -5.53
N ARG A 55 -2.54 9.88 -6.17
CA ARG A 55 -1.23 9.30 -5.86
C ARG A 55 -0.74 9.84 -4.52
N SER A 56 -0.23 8.97 -3.65
CA SER A 56 0.36 9.38 -2.38
C SER A 56 1.87 9.35 -2.50
N ASN A 57 2.50 10.52 -2.43
CA ASN A 57 3.96 10.65 -2.39
C ASN A 57 4.49 10.73 -0.94
N GLY A 58 3.78 10.13 0.02
CA GLY A 58 4.06 10.23 1.46
C GLY A 58 5.53 9.93 1.82
N PHE A 59 6.12 8.93 1.16
CA PHE A 59 7.50 8.53 1.42
C PHE A 59 8.53 9.61 1.00
N VAL A 60 8.25 10.42 -0.03
CA VAL A 60 9.12 11.53 -0.46
C VAL A 60 9.15 12.62 0.60
N TYR A 61 7.99 12.94 1.17
CA TYR A 61 7.92 13.90 2.28
C TYR A 61 8.69 13.40 3.50
N ALA A 62 8.55 12.12 3.85
CA ALA A 62 9.29 11.53 4.96
C ALA A 62 10.81 11.58 4.73
N PHE A 63 11.27 11.24 3.51
CA PHE A 63 12.68 11.35 3.14
C PHE A 63 13.20 12.79 3.31
N ASN A 64 12.48 13.77 2.77
CA ASN A 64 12.88 15.18 2.84
C ASN A 64 12.90 15.70 4.29
N ILE A 65 11.92 15.32 5.11
CA ILE A 65 11.89 15.69 6.53
C ILE A 65 13.08 15.10 7.28
N LEU A 66 13.45 13.84 7.02
CA LEU A 66 14.61 13.20 7.65
C LEU A 66 15.91 13.92 7.27
N ILE A 67 16.07 14.32 6.02
CA ILE A 67 17.21 15.14 5.58
C ILE A 67 17.24 16.48 6.34
N GLN A 68 16.09 17.17 6.48
CA GLN A 68 15.99 18.41 7.26
C GLN A 68 16.28 18.22 8.75
N MET A 69 16.04 17.03 9.29
CA MET A 69 16.40 16.66 10.67
C MET A 69 17.91 16.37 10.83
N GLY A 70 18.69 16.35 9.74
CA GLY A 70 20.12 16.02 9.76
C GLY A 70 20.40 14.51 9.68
N ALA A 71 19.39 13.69 9.42
CA ALA A 71 19.57 12.25 9.20
C ALA A 71 20.07 11.97 7.78
N LEU A 72 20.67 10.79 7.58
CA LEU A 72 21.06 10.26 6.27
C LEU A 72 20.20 9.03 5.94
N PRO A 73 18.95 9.21 5.50
CA PRO A 73 18.05 8.11 5.22
C PRO A 73 18.47 7.30 3.99
N GLN A 74 18.42 5.98 4.12
CA GLN A 74 18.52 5.02 3.02
C GLN A 74 17.11 4.56 2.63
N VAL A 75 16.86 4.44 1.33
CA VAL A 75 15.56 3.96 0.81
C VAL A 75 15.76 2.68 0.02
N THR A 76 14.97 1.67 0.33
CA THR A 76 14.87 0.42 -0.44
C THR A 76 13.42 0.20 -0.85
N TYR A 77 13.19 -0.20 -2.10
CA TYR A 77 11.86 -0.45 -2.61
C TYR A 77 11.58 -1.95 -2.72
N PHE A 78 10.36 -2.35 -2.40
CA PHE A 78 9.90 -3.72 -2.61
C PHE A 78 8.41 -3.74 -2.98
N GLU A 79 7.97 -4.83 -3.59
CA GLU A 79 6.58 -5.04 -4.00
C GLU A 79 5.96 -6.15 -3.15
N SER A 80 4.74 -5.90 -2.64
CA SER A 80 3.92 -6.95 -2.05
C SER A 80 2.79 -7.29 -3.01
N PRO A 81 2.70 -8.53 -3.51
CA PRO A 81 1.55 -8.96 -4.31
C PRO A 81 0.31 -9.06 -3.42
N ARG A 82 -0.84 -8.70 -3.97
CA ARG A 82 -2.15 -9.01 -3.40
C ARG A 82 -2.86 -10.00 -4.32
N ARG A 83 -3.33 -11.07 -3.69
CA ARG A 83 -4.11 -12.13 -4.34
C ARG A 83 -5.54 -11.93 -3.89
N ASP A 84 -6.24 -11.07 -4.61
CA ASP A 84 -7.65 -10.82 -4.38
C ASP A 84 -8.43 -11.97 -5.06
N THR A 85 -9.27 -12.66 -4.29
CA THR A 85 -10.03 -13.84 -4.75
C THR A 85 -11.49 -13.71 -4.34
N PHE A 86 -12.40 -14.20 -5.16
CA PHE A 86 -13.84 -13.98 -5.01
C PHE A 86 -14.63 -15.25 -5.31
N ASP A 87 -15.83 -15.37 -4.74
CA ASP A 87 -16.70 -16.52 -5.01
C ASP A 87 -17.59 -16.32 -6.24
N SER A 88 -17.76 -15.07 -6.68
CA SER A 88 -18.58 -14.70 -7.84
C SER A 88 -18.16 -13.36 -8.43
N LEU A 89 -18.67 -13.06 -9.63
CA LEU A 89 -18.55 -11.75 -10.25
C LEU A 89 -19.05 -10.63 -9.32
N GLU A 90 -20.22 -10.79 -8.71
CA GLU A 90 -20.79 -9.80 -7.80
C GLU A 90 -19.90 -9.55 -6.58
N ALA A 91 -19.30 -10.61 -6.02
CA ALA A 91 -18.36 -10.47 -4.90
C ALA A 91 -17.12 -9.66 -5.31
N GLY A 92 -16.59 -9.90 -6.52
CA GLY A 92 -15.49 -9.11 -7.08
C GLY A 92 -15.86 -7.65 -7.30
N VAL A 93 -17.02 -7.38 -7.90
CA VAL A 93 -17.51 -6.01 -8.13
C VAL A 93 -17.72 -5.28 -6.79
N ALA A 94 -18.32 -5.95 -5.80
CA ALA A 94 -18.54 -5.38 -4.47
C ALA A 94 -17.23 -5.11 -3.72
N ASP A 95 -16.19 -5.93 -3.91
CA ASP A 95 -14.88 -5.70 -3.29
C ASP A 95 -14.18 -4.47 -3.90
N PHE A 96 -14.24 -4.33 -5.22
CA PHE A 96 -13.58 -3.24 -5.96
C PHE A 96 -14.39 -1.95 -6.00
N SER A 97 -15.70 -1.97 -5.75
CA SER A 97 -16.54 -0.76 -5.75
C SER A 97 -16.09 0.26 -4.70
N ARG A 98 -15.51 -0.21 -3.58
CA ARG A 98 -14.88 0.66 -2.56
C ARG A 98 -13.75 1.54 -3.11
N MET A 99 -13.16 1.17 -4.24
CA MET A 99 -12.13 1.98 -4.92
C MET A 99 -12.72 3.19 -5.65
N LEU A 100 -14.02 3.19 -5.90
CA LEU A 100 -14.72 4.25 -6.62
C LEU A 100 -15.19 5.41 -5.72
N GLU A 101 -15.21 5.18 -4.40
CA GLU A 101 -15.59 6.19 -3.41
C GLU A 101 -14.75 7.47 -3.56
N HIS A 102 -15.41 8.63 -3.40
CA HIS A 102 -14.82 9.97 -3.45
C HIS A 102 -14.46 10.44 -4.86
N GLY A 103 -15.33 10.20 -5.85
CA GLY A 103 -15.27 10.87 -7.15
C GLY A 103 -15.10 9.96 -8.37
N ASN A 104 -15.42 8.67 -8.27
CA ASN A 104 -15.48 7.76 -9.42
C ASN A 104 -16.72 6.84 -9.39
N GLU A 105 -17.74 7.19 -8.59
CA GLU A 105 -18.95 6.38 -8.38
C GLU A 105 -19.73 6.14 -9.69
N ASP A 106 -19.61 7.06 -10.65
CA ASP A 106 -20.18 6.96 -11.99
C ASP A 106 -19.56 5.85 -12.86
N LYS A 107 -18.45 5.24 -12.42
CA LYS A 107 -17.72 4.20 -13.16
C LYS A 107 -18.12 2.78 -12.79
N ILE A 108 -19.17 2.59 -11.98
CA ILE A 108 -19.57 1.26 -11.50
C ILE A 108 -19.86 0.26 -12.62
N ASP A 109 -20.51 0.69 -13.70
CA ASP A 109 -20.82 -0.18 -14.84
C ASP A 109 -19.53 -0.60 -15.56
N ARG A 110 -18.60 0.34 -15.78
CA ARG A 110 -17.29 0.04 -16.38
C ARG A 110 -16.45 -0.87 -15.49
N LEU A 111 -16.53 -0.71 -14.17
CA LEU A 111 -15.89 -1.62 -13.23
C LEU A 111 -16.46 -3.02 -13.37
N ARG A 112 -17.79 -3.15 -13.42
CA ARG A 112 -18.45 -4.45 -13.61
C ARG A 112 -18.00 -5.12 -14.91
N ASP A 113 -18.00 -4.39 -16.02
CA ASP A 113 -17.57 -4.90 -17.33
C ASP A 113 -16.11 -5.35 -17.28
N TYR A 114 -15.24 -4.54 -16.67
CA TYR A 114 -13.83 -4.88 -16.51
C TYR A 114 -13.63 -6.17 -15.70
N ILE A 115 -14.29 -6.28 -14.53
CA ILE A 115 -14.17 -7.49 -13.71
C ILE A 115 -14.71 -8.70 -14.48
N ALA A 116 -15.85 -8.59 -15.17
CA ALA A 116 -16.40 -9.69 -15.96
C ALA A 116 -15.45 -10.14 -17.08
N GLN A 117 -14.75 -9.20 -17.73
CA GLN A 117 -13.80 -9.49 -18.80
C GLN A 117 -12.50 -10.13 -18.30
N HIS A 118 -12.02 -9.73 -17.12
CA HIS A 118 -10.70 -10.12 -16.59
C HIS A 118 -10.77 -11.18 -15.49
N MET A 119 -11.98 -11.62 -15.12
CA MET A 119 -12.18 -12.67 -14.12
C MET A 119 -11.91 -14.06 -14.71
N ILE A 120 -11.05 -14.80 -14.05
CA ILE A 120 -10.66 -16.17 -14.40
C ILE A 120 -10.86 -17.12 -13.22
N GLU A 121 -10.97 -18.42 -13.49
CA GLU A 121 -10.99 -19.43 -12.42
C GLU A 121 -9.66 -19.41 -11.67
N ASN A 122 -9.73 -19.46 -10.34
CA ASN A 122 -8.58 -19.54 -9.46
C ASN A 122 -8.13 -21.01 -9.34
N PRO A 123 -6.93 -21.37 -9.84
CA PRO A 123 -6.43 -22.75 -9.74
C PRO A 123 -6.15 -23.19 -8.30
N HIS A 124 -6.07 -22.24 -7.36
CA HIS A 124 -5.82 -22.48 -5.93
C HIS A 124 -7.08 -22.33 -5.07
N ALA A 125 -8.27 -22.39 -5.68
CA ALA A 125 -9.53 -22.29 -4.94
C ALA A 125 -9.61 -23.33 -3.81
N GLY A 126 -10.01 -22.91 -2.61
CA GLY A 126 -10.07 -23.76 -1.42
C GLY A 126 -8.74 -23.97 -0.69
N GLU A 127 -7.59 -23.64 -1.28
CA GLU A 127 -6.31 -23.63 -0.57
C GLU A 127 -6.29 -22.50 0.48
N PRO A 128 -5.44 -22.59 1.53
CA PRO A 128 -5.27 -21.52 2.50
C PRO A 128 -4.86 -20.20 1.82
N GLY A 129 -5.71 -19.18 1.93
CA GLY A 129 -5.46 -17.84 1.45
C GLY A 129 -4.83 -16.94 2.51
N SER A 130 -4.84 -15.64 2.23
CA SER A 130 -4.32 -14.66 3.19
C SER A 130 -5.12 -14.71 4.50
N LYS A 131 -4.43 -14.67 5.63
CA LYS A 131 -5.02 -14.72 6.99
C LYS A 131 -5.79 -16.02 7.32
N GLY A 132 -5.51 -17.12 6.61
CA GLY A 132 -6.09 -18.43 6.92
C GLY A 132 -7.52 -18.65 6.42
N VAL A 133 -8.06 -17.71 5.63
CA VAL A 133 -9.35 -17.88 4.93
C VAL A 133 -9.09 -18.61 3.61
N PRO A 134 -9.87 -19.64 3.23
CA PRO A 134 -9.74 -20.30 1.94
C PRO A 134 -9.84 -19.32 0.77
N GLN A 135 -9.06 -19.57 -0.28
CA GLN A 135 -9.12 -18.75 -1.49
C GLN A 135 -10.45 -18.97 -2.24
N GLY A 136 -11.03 -17.88 -2.73
CA GLY A 136 -12.26 -17.90 -3.52
C GLY A 136 -12.08 -18.56 -4.89
N ARG A 137 -13.20 -18.89 -5.54
CA ARG A 137 -13.25 -19.59 -6.83
C ARG A 137 -12.63 -18.81 -7.99
N TYR A 138 -12.66 -17.49 -7.95
CA TYR A 138 -12.24 -16.62 -9.03
C TYR A 138 -11.15 -15.65 -8.59
N MET A 139 -10.35 -15.21 -9.54
CA MET A 139 -9.36 -14.14 -9.39
C MET A 139 -9.34 -13.28 -10.66
N LEU A 140 -8.60 -12.17 -10.62
CA LEU A 140 -8.29 -11.43 -11.84
C LEU A 140 -7.09 -12.05 -12.55
N ASP A 141 -7.03 -11.88 -13.87
CA ASP A 141 -5.95 -12.31 -14.76
C ASP A 141 -4.60 -11.61 -14.53
N HIS A 142 -4.54 -10.69 -13.56
CA HIS A 142 -3.34 -9.98 -13.15
C HIS A 142 -3.21 -9.95 -11.63
N ILE A 143 -1.96 -9.81 -11.17
CA ILE A 143 -1.65 -9.67 -9.76
C ILE A 143 -1.53 -8.19 -9.43
N ARG A 144 -2.35 -7.76 -8.48
CA ARG A 144 -2.24 -6.43 -7.90
C ARG A 144 -0.94 -6.30 -7.11
N LYS A 145 -0.16 -5.26 -7.40
CA LYS A 145 1.12 -4.99 -6.74
C LYS A 145 1.08 -3.69 -5.96
N VAL A 146 1.42 -3.77 -4.68
CA VAL A 146 1.62 -2.58 -3.84
C VAL A 146 3.12 -2.37 -3.67
N ARG A 147 3.61 -1.20 -4.09
CA ARG A 147 5.02 -0.81 -3.92
C ARG A 147 5.22 -0.07 -2.61
N TRP A 148 6.22 -0.50 -1.86
CA TRP A 148 6.60 0.06 -0.57
C TRP A 148 8.00 0.68 -0.66
N ALA A 149 8.17 1.80 0.02
CA ALA A 149 9.46 2.38 0.38
C ALA A 149 9.77 1.99 1.83
N PHE A 150 10.85 1.26 2.05
CA PHE A 150 11.48 1.08 3.34
C PHE A 150 12.52 2.17 3.52
N ILE A 151 12.29 3.08 4.46
CA ILE A 151 13.21 4.19 4.76
C ILE A 151 13.85 3.89 6.11
N ALA A 152 15.19 3.81 6.15
CA ALA A 152 15.93 3.56 7.38
C ALA A 152 17.01 4.61 7.60
N TRP A 153 17.24 5.00 8.85
CA TRP A 153 18.25 5.98 9.23
C TRP A 153 18.84 5.68 10.61
N GLU A 154 19.97 6.29 10.91
CA GLU A 154 20.56 6.30 12.25
C GLU A 154 20.00 7.49 13.04
N PRO A 155 19.57 7.29 14.30
CA PRO A 155 19.00 8.36 15.11
C PRO A 155 19.94 9.55 15.24
N VAL A 156 19.42 10.76 14.97
CA VAL A 156 20.21 12.00 15.10
C VAL A 156 20.30 12.45 16.55
N SER A 157 19.28 12.11 17.35
CA SER A 157 19.20 12.43 18.78
C SER A 157 20.05 11.53 19.68
N ALA A 158 20.58 10.41 19.14
CA ALA A 158 21.51 9.58 19.89
C ALA A 158 22.91 10.22 19.93
N PRO A 159 23.62 10.18 21.08
CA PRO A 159 25.00 10.66 21.14
C PRO A 159 25.86 9.85 20.18
N ARG A 160 26.64 10.53 19.33
CA ARG A 160 27.63 9.88 18.46
C ARG A 160 28.77 9.33 19.34
N PRO A 161 29.23 8.09 19.09
CA PRO A 161 30.40 7.53 19.77
C PRO A 161 31.68 8.30 19.42
#